data_AF-A0A839Q1A6-F1
#
_entry.id   AF-A0A839Q1A6-F1
#
_cell.length_a   1.000
_cell.length_b   1.000
_cell.length_c   1.000
_cell.angle_alpha   90.00
_cell.angle_beta   90.00
_cell.angle_gamma   90.00
#
_symmetry.space_group_name_H-M   'P 1'
#
loop_
_entity.id
_entity.type
_entity.pdbx_description
1 polymer ?
#
loop_
_entity_poly.entity_id
_entity_poly.type
_entity_poly.pdbx_seq_one_letter_code
_entity_poly.pdbx_strand_id
1 'polypeptide(L)'
;MTALPPDPDPSDTTGLSPGGSVQPGDTPPDSGSESATANQDPPPTRRFTPGAIVGMVTVGIVFVVFLVVAVLYGLQVFGLMDRW
;
A
#
# COMPACT_ATOMS: atom_id res chain seq x y z
N MET A 1 -45.02 15.10 24.88
CA MET A 1 -43.61 15.51 24.99
C MET A 1 -43.26 15.42 26.47
N THR A 2 -42.34 14.63 27.00
CA THR A 2 -41.29 13.74 26.48
C THR A 2 -40.92 12.86 27.67
N ALA A 3 -40.93 11.53 27.52
CA ALA A 3 -40.41 10.63 28.56
C ALA A 3 -38.92 10.95 28.73
N LEU A 4 -38.52 11.43 29.92
CA LEU A 4 -37.13 11.62 30.26
C LEU A 4 -36.47 10.23 30.27
N PRO A 5 -35.40 9.98 29.50
CA PRO A 5 -34.65 8.73 29.64
C PRO A 5 -34.20 8.61 31.10
N PRO A 6 -34.27 7.42 31.73
CA PRO A 6 -33.64 7.23 33.03
C PRO A 6 -32.13 7.26 32.78
N ASP A 7 -31.52 8.43 32.93
CA ASP A 7 -30.07 8.48 33.08
C ASP A 7 -29.74 7.78 34.40
N PRO A 8 -28.95 6.70 34.38
CA PRO A 8 -28.58 5.99 35.61
C PRO A 8 -27.80 6.93 36.51
N ASP A 9 -28.04 6.84 37.82
CA ASP A 9 -27.30 7.63 38.81
C ASP A 9 -25.79 7.36 38.63
N PRO A 10 -24.91 8.38 38.51
CA PRO A 10 -23.47 8.19 38.39
C PRO A 10 -22.84 7.43 39.56
N SER A 11 -23.54 7.27 40.69
CA SER A 11 -23.12 6.36 41.77
C SER A 11 -23.26 4.87 41.43
N ASP A 12 -24.11 4.52 40.47
CA ASP A 12 -24.45 3.13 40.11
C ASP A 12 -23.71 2.64 38.85
N THR A 13 -22.83 3.46 38.26
CA THR A 13 -21.96 3.01 37.16
C THR A 13 -20.80 2.18 37.69
N THR A 14 -20.89 0.85 37.54
CA THR A 14 -19.85 -0.10 37.93
C THR A 14 -18.51 0.21 37.24
N GLY A 15 -17.44 0.38 38.03
CA GLY A 15 -16.06 0.55 37.55
C GLY A 15 -15.51 1.98 37.65
N LEU A 16 -16.32 2.96 38.09
CA LEU A 16 -15.87 4.33 38.29
C LEU A 16 -15.73 4.63 39.78
N SER A 17 -14.54 5.08 40.20
CA SER A 17 -14.38 5.63 41.56
C SER A 17 -15.11 6.97 41.66
N PRO A 18 -15.64 7.36 42.84
CA PRO A 18 -16.29 8.66 43.02
C PRO A 18 -15.36 9.79 42.59
N GLY A 19 -15.67 10.44 41.46
CA GLY A 19 -14.79 11.40 40.78
C GLY A 19 -14.47 11.08 39.32
N GLY A 20 -14.97 9.95 38.78
CA GLY A 20 -14.87 9.60 37.36
C GLY A 20 -13.51 9.01 36.94
N SER A 21 -12.69 8.61 37.90
CA SER A 21 -11.39 7.98 37.63
C SER A 21 -11.50 6.45 37.64
N VAL A 22 -10.90 5.82 36.63
CA VAL A 22 -10.63 4.37 36.56
C VAL A 22 -9.24 4.05 37.14
N GLN A 23 -9.00 2.81 37.59
CA GLN A 23 -7.74 2.43 38.22
C GLN A 23 -6.61 2.32 37.17
N PRO A 24 -5.45 2.98 37.37
CA PRO A 24 -4.32 2.84 36.45
C PRO A 24 -3.84 1.38 36.38
N GLY A 25 -3.96 0.78 35.19
CA GLY A 25 -3.96 -0.67 34.97
C GLY A 25 -5.01 -1.06 33.92
N ASP A 26 -6.08 -0.27 33.81
CA ASP A 26 -6.95 -0.15 32.64
C ASP A 26 -6.24 0.65 31.52
N THR A 27 -4.97 0.36 31.26
CA THR A 27 -4.30 0.86 30.06
C THR A 27 -5.06 0.27 28.89
N PRO A 28 -5.67 1.08 28.00
CA PRO A 28 -6.18 0.55 26.75
C PRO A 28 -5.07 -0.29 26.12
N PRO A 29 -5.35 -1.48 25.55
CA PRO A 29 -4.33 -2.20 24.80
C PRO A 29 -3.74 -1.22 23.78
N ASP A 30 -2.41 -1.30 23.62
CA ASP A 30 -1.62 -0.41 22.76
C ASP A 30 -2.44 -0.01 21.52
N SER A 31 -2.85 1.26 21.47
CA SER A 31 -3.75 1.83 20.45
C SER A 31 -2.97 1.97 19.13
N GLY A 32 -2.63 0.81 18.60
CA GLY A 32 -1.85 0.57 17.40
C GLY A 32 -1.94 -0.90 16.94
N SER A 33 -2.65 -1.76 17.68
CA SER A 33 -2.97 -3.11 17.22
C SER A 33 -4.26 -3.11 16.40
N GLU A 34 -4.19 -2.58 15.18
CA GLU A 34 -5.08 -3.09 14.14
C GLU A 34 -4.61 -4.51 13.85
N SER A 35 -5.20 -5.47 14.56
CA SER A 35 -4.95 -6.89 14.30
C SER A 35 -5.26 -7.14 12.84
N ALA A 36 -4.26 -7.58 12.07
CA ALA A 36 -4.44 -7.95 10.68
C ALA A 36 -5.65 -8.89 10.61
N THR A 37 -6.59 -8.55 9.73
CA THR A 37 -7.83 -9.30 9.58
C THR A 37 -7.50 -10.79 9.35
N ALA A 38 -8.18 -11.70 10.05
CA ALA A 38 -7.98 -13.14 9.90
C ALA A 38 -8.36 -13.66 8.49
N ASN A 39 -9.01 -12.83 7.66
CA ASN A 39 -9.22 -13.12 6.25
C ASN A 39 -7.93 -12.88 5.49
N GLN A 40 -7.49 -13.94 4.82
CA GLN A 40 -6.44 -13.87 3.82
C GLN A 40 -6.84 -12.88 2.73
N ASP A 41 -5.94 -11.93 2.42
CA ASP A 41 -6.14 -11.03 1.30
C ASP A 41 -6.40 -11.86 0.03
N PRO A 42 -7.42 -11.50 -0.78
CA PRO A 42 -7.69 -12.21 -2.01
C PRO A 42 -6.45 -12.16 -2.92
N PRO A 43 -6.08 -13.26 -3.58
CA PRO A 43 -4.92 -13.28 -4.44
C PRO A 43 -5.06 -12.20 -5.52
N PRO A 44 -3.97 -11.50 -5.89
CA PRO A 44 -4.03 -10.44 -6.88
C PRO A 44 -4.63 -10.97 -8.18
N THR A 45 -5.82 -10.46 -8.54
CA THR A 45 -6.60 -10.95 -9.68
C THR A 45 -6.00 -10.54 -11.03
N ARG A 46 -5.12 -9.53 -11.05
CA ARG A 46 -4.40 -9.09 -12.24
C ARG A 46 -2.91 -9.38 -12.09
N ARG A 47 -2.43 -10.38 -12.85
CA ARG A 47 -1.01 -10.64 -13.10
C ARG A 47 -0.26 -9.48 -13.77
N PHE A 48 -0.97 -8.55 -14.41
CA PHE A 48 -0.39 -7.37 -15.05
C PHE A 48 -1.06 -6.12 -14.50
N THR A 49 -0.36 -5.42 -13.63
CA THR A 49 -0.72 -4.04 -13.26
C THR A 49 -0.40 -3.12 -14.45
N PRO A 50 -1.13 -2.00 -14.63
CA PRO A 50 -0.80 -1.02 -15.67
C PRO A 50 0.66 -0.57 -15.61
N GLY A 51 1.23 -0.44 -14.40
CA GLY A 51 2.64 -0.11 -14.20
C GLY A 51 3.61 -1.18 -14.76
N ALA A 52 3.28 -2.46 -14.62
CA ALA A 52 4.10 -3.54 -15.18
C ALA A 52 4.10 -3.51 -16.72
N ILE A 53 2.96 -3.20 -17.34
CA ILE A 53 2.84 -3.08 -18.80
C ILE A 53 3.67 -1.90 -19.31
N VAL A 54 3.53 -0.73 -18.66
CA VAL A 54 4.32 0.46 -19.02
C VAL A 54 5.81 0.17 -18.88
N GLY A 55 6.24 -0.42 -17.77
CA GLY A 55 7.65 -0.79 -17.56
C GLY A 55 8.18 -1.74 -18.64
N MET A 56 7.42 -2.77 -18.99
CA MET A 56 7.79 -3.71 -20.05
C MET A 56 7.95 -3.02 -21.41
N VAL A 57 7.03 -2.12 -21.77
CA VAL A 57 7.09 -1.35 -23.03
C VAL A 57 8.29 -0.41 -23.02
N THR A 58 8.54 0.31 -21.92
CA THR A 58 9.70 1.19 -21.79
C THR A 58 11.01 0.43 -21.98
N VAL A 59 11.18 -0.71 -21.33
CA VAL A 59 12.37 -1.57 -21.49
C VAL A 59 12.50 -2.05 -22.94
N GLY A 60 11.39 -2.45 -23.56
CA GLY A 60 11.37 -2.86 -24.97
C GLY A 60 11.85 -1.76 -25.92
N ILE A 61 11.39 -0.51 -25.73
CA ILE A 61 11.80 0.64 -26.55
C ILE A 61 13.31 0.90 -26.38
N VAL A 62 13.80 0.94 -25.14
CA VAL A 62 15.23 1.17 -24.87
C VAL A 62 16.08 0.08 -25.52
N PHE A 63 15.65 -1.18 -25.45
CA PHE A 63 16.35 -2.29 -26.08
C PHE A 63 16.41 -2.16 -27.60
N VAL A 64 15.30 -1.78 -28.25
CA VAL A 64 15.27 -1.55 -29.71
C VAL A 64 16.22 -0.42 -30.11
N VAL A 65 16.20 0.71 -29.38
CA VAL A 65 17.12 1.83 -29.64
C VAL A 65 18.57 1.39 -29.50
N PHE A 66 18.88 0.61 -28.44
CA PHE A 66 20.22 0.06 -28.24
C PHE A 66 20.66 -0.81 -29.42
N LEU A 67 19.81 -1.72 -29.91
CA LEU A 67 20.13 -2.56 -31.06
C LEU A 67 20.37 -1.74 -32.34
N VAL A 68 19.55 -0.72 -32.59
CA VAL A 68 19.75 0.17 -33.74
C VAL A 68 21.13 0.84 -33.68
N VAL A 69 21.48 1.43 -32.54
CA VAL A 69 22.78 2.08 -32.35
C VAL A 69 23.92 1.07 -32.49
N ALA A 70 23.80 -0.11 -31.88
CA ALA A 70 24.82 -1.15 -31.96
C ALA A 70 25.05 -1.64 -33.40
N VAL A 71 23.98 -1.82 -34.18
CA VAL A 71 24.07 -2.22 -35.59
C VAL A 71 24.70 -1.12 -36.43
N LEU A 72 24.24 0.12 -36.30
CA LEU A 72 24.79 1.26 -37.04
C LEU A 72 26.28 1.46 -36.74
N TYR A 73 26.63 1.46 -35.46
CA TYR A 73 28.02 1.58 -35.02
C TYR A 73 28.86 0.40 -35.51
N GLY A 74 28.34 -0.82 -35.43
CA GLY A 74 29.00 -2.01 -35.97
C GLY A 74 29.27 -1.86 -37.47
N LEU A 75 28.25 -1.53 -38.26
CA LEU A 75 28.38 -1.29 -39.70
C LEU A 75 29.41 -0.20 -40.02
N GLN A 76 29.54 0.83 -39.17
CA GLN A 76 30.52 1.89 -39.31
C GLN A 76 31.94 1.36 -39.03
N VAL A 77 32.12 0.68 -37.90
CA VAL A 77 33.42 0.12 -37.47
C VAL A 77 33.94 -0.93 -38.45
N PHE A 78 33.04 -1.74 -39.03
CA PHE A 78 33.41 -2.73 -40.06
C PHE A 78 33.69 -2.09 -41.43
N GLY A 79 33.67 -0.75 -41.55
CA GLY A 79 33.95 -0.04 -42.79
C GLY A 79 32.93 -0.34 -43.90
N LEU A 80 31.77 -0.88 -43.54
CA LEU A 80 30.71 -1.19 -44.49
C LEU A 80 30.05 0.07 -45.06
N MET A 81 30.04 1.16 -44.28
CA MET A 81 29.46 2.44 -44.67
C MET A 81 30.46 3.43 -45.30
N ASP A 82 31.77 3.27 -45.09
CA ASP A 82 32.79 4.21 -45.62
C ASP A 82 33.12 4.01 -47.13
N ARG A 83 32.44 3.06 -47.78
CA ARG A 83 32.73 2.59 -49.15
C ARG A 83 31.67 2.98 -50.19
N TRP A 84 30.77 3.90 -49.85
CA TRP A 84 29.80 4.56 -50.73
C TRP A 84 29.96 6.07 -50.63
#